data_AF-A0A2T0SNC5-F1
#
_entry.id   AF-A0A2T0SNC5-F1
#
_cell.length_a   1.000
_cell.length_b   1.000
_cell.length_c   1.000
_cell.angle_alpha   90.00
_cell.angle_beta   90.00
_cell.angle_gamma   90.00
#
_symmetry.space_group_name_H-M   'P 1'
#
loop_
_entity.id
_entity.type
_entity.pdbx_description
1 polymer ?
#
loop_
_entity_poly.entity_id
_entity_poly.type
_entity_poly.pdbx_seq_one_letter_code
_entity_poly.pdbx_strand_id
1 'polypeptide(L)'
;KYAAEQSAIGITEVVNSALSEQSKSLSSIPTSIQKYLDTYFAQLQPFFENLNTSLASSITANNKRSELLWWKQSLYSRSLNTSYRSLDPLNAAVAMALDLTEQVEAIYPESVDYLLRETLKDVHSEKAESERLLTDWLTDGSNLHNDIQRALSKYAAGGNARKPLLSAWANVVQSGEATELYTETGIDKTAKLTLSGLAVWLFHGLQAHKLATTK
;
A
#
# COMPACT_ATOMS: atom_id res chain seq x y z
N LYS A 1 -0.84 10.44 -11.13
CA LYS A 1 -1.90 11.15 -10.39
C LYS A 1 -3.18 11.09 -11.21
N TYR A 2 -4.18 10.36 -10.75
CA TYR A 2 -5.39 10.03 -11.52
C TYR A 2 -6.38 11.21 -11.54
N ALA A 3 -7.23 11.27 -12.58
CA ALA A 3 -8.21 12.35 -12.78
C ALA A 3 -9.18 12.53 -11.58
N ALA A 4 -9.44 11.47 -10.83
CA ALA A 4 -10.33 11.48 -9.68
C ALA A 4 -9.75 12.21 -8.46
N GLU A 5 -8.44 12.12 -8.21
CA GLU A 5 -7.77 12.90 -7.15
C GLU A 5 -7.76 14.39 -7.48
N GLN A 6 -7.57 14.74 -8.75
CA GLN A 6 -7.66 16.12 -9.22
C GLN A 6 -9.09 16.67 -9.08
N SER A 7 -10.10 15.83 -9.27
CA SER A 7 -11.51 16.21 -9.11
C SER A 7 -11.83 16.56 -7.65
N ALA A 8 -11.32 15.78 -6.67
CA ALA A 8 -11.55 16.06 -5.25
C ALA A 8 -10.90 17.39 -4.79
N ILE A 9 -9.68 17.66 -5.27
CA ILE A 9 -8.98 18.93 -5.01
C ILE A 9 -9.73 20.10 -5.64
N GLY A 10 -10.14 19.98 -6.91
CA GLY A 10 -10.89 21.02 -7.63
C GLY A 10 -12.23 21.36 -6.98
N ILE A 11 -12.98 20.36 -6.49
CA ILE A 11 -14.24 20.59 -5.77
C ILE A 11 -13.97 21.41 -4.48
N THR A 12 -12.93 21.05 -3.72
CA THR A 12 -12.55 21.75 -2.49
C THR A 12 -12.20 23.21 -2.76
N GLU A 13 -11.42 23.46 -3.80
CA GLU A 13 -10.98 24.81 -4.18
C GLU A 13 -12.15 25.70 -4.60
N VAL A 14 -13.07 25.17 -5.42
CA VAL A 14 -14.26 25.91 -5.87
C VAL A 14 -15.19 26.24 -4.71
N VAL A 15 -15.44 25.28 -3.80
CA VAL A 15 -16.30 25.51 -2.62
C VAL A 15 -15.69 26.57 -1.70
N ASN A 16 -14.40 26.46 -1.37
CA ASN A 16 -13.72 27.43 -0.52
C ASN A 16 -13.70 28.84 -1.15
N SER A 17 -13.50 28.91 -2.47
CA SER A 17 -13.53 30.18 -3.20
C SER A 17 -14.92 30.81 -3.17
N ALA A 18 -15.98 30.03 -3.39
CA ALA A 18 -17.36 30.50 -3.34
C ALA A 18 -17.76 31.00 -1.95
N LEU A 19 -17.33 30.32 -0.88
CA LEU A 19 -17.55 30.76 0.50
C LEU A 19 -16.81 32.07 0.82
N SER A 20 -15.57 32.21 0.34
CA SER A 20 -14.78 33.44 0.49
C SER A 20 -15.39 34.63 -0.25
N GLU A 21 -15.88 34.40 -1.47
CA GLU A 21 -16.53 35.44 -2.28
C GLU A 21 -17.89 35.86 -1.69
N GLN A 22 -18.66 34.91 -1.16
CA GLN A 22 -19.88 35.20 -0.40
C GLN A 22 -19.60 36.05 0.84
N SER A 23 -18.57 35.70 1.63
CA SER A 23 -18.16 36.48 2.81
C SER A 23 -17.83 37.94 2.46
N LYS A 24 -17.14 38.17 1.33
CA LYS A 24 -16.85 39.52 0.84
C LYS A 24 -18.11 40.29 0.44
N SER A 25 -19.05 39.63 -0.26
CA SER A 25 -20.31 40.25 -0.70
C SER A 25 -21.16 40.73 0.49
N LEU A 26 -21.22 39.95 1.57
CA LEU A 26 -22.00 40.26 2.77
C LEU A 26 -21.47 41.48 3.55
N SER A 27 -20.19 41.82 3.39
CA SER A 27 -19.59 43.00 4.04
C SER A 27 -20.11 44.35 3.53
N SER A 28 -20.89 44.35 2.45
CA SER A 28 -21.50 45.55 1.85
C SER A 28 -22.91 45.88 2.35
N ILE A 29 -23.48 45.07 3.25
CA ILE A 29 -24.85 45.18 3.78
C ILE A 29 -24.87 46.04 5.06
N PRO A 30 -25.95 46.78 5.37
CA PRO A 30 -26.09 47.53 6.62
C PRO A 30 -25.77 46.71 7.88
N THR A 31 -25.05 47.32 8.83
CA THR A 31 -24.37 46.67 9.96
C THR A 31 -25.29 45.87 10.88
N SER A 32 -26.57 46.26 10.99
CA SER A 32 -27.59 45.55 11.78
C SER A 32 -28.02 44.22 11.14
N ILE A 33 -28.13 44.18 9.81
CA ILE A 33 -28.45 42.96 9.05
C ILE A 33 -27.20 42.07 8.93
N GLN A 34 -26.03 42.71 8.75
CA GLN A 34 -24.74 42.05 8.68
C GLN A 34 -24.46 41.19 9.91
N LYS A 35 -24.69 41.71 11.14
CA LYS A 35 -24.45 40.94 12.37
C LYS A 35 -25.29 39.65 12.49
N TYR A 36 -26.56 39.70 12.09
CA TYR A 36 -27.41 38.52 12.09
C TYR A 36 -26.96 37.52 11.03
N LEU A 37 -26.67 37.99 9.81
CA LEU A 37 -26.18 37.16 8.72
C LEU A 37 -24.82 36.52 9.06
N ASP A 38 -23.85 37.27 9.57
CA ASP A 38 -22.54 36.78 9.98
C ASP A 38 -22.65 35.67 11.04
N THR A 39 -23.57 35.82 11.99
CA THR A 39 -23.83 34.79 13.01
C THR A 39 -24.39 33.51 12.38
N TYR A 40 -25.32 33.62 11.43
CA TYR A 40 -25.86 32.47 10.69
C TYR A 40 -24.79 31.81 9.80
N PHE A 41 -23.97 32.58 9.10
CA PHE A 41 -22.92 32.05 8.23
C PHE A 41 -21.77 31.42 9.01
N ALA A 42 -21.38 31.99 10.15
CA ALA A 42 -20.40 31.39 11.04
C ALA A 42 -20.85 30.01 11.57
N GLN A 43 -22.17 29.78 11.69
CA GLN A 43 -22.73 28.47 12.05
C GLN A 43 -22.74 27.48 10.87
N LEU A 44 -22.86 27.97 9.63
CA LEU A 44 -22.88 27.14 8.42
C LEU A 44 -21.48 26.80 7.90
N GLN A 45 -20.48 27.64 8.16
CA GLN A 45 -19.11 27.43 7.68
C GLN A 45 -18.53 26.06 8.14
N PRO A 46 -18.58 25.67 9.43
CA PRO A 46 -18.13 24.34 9.85
C PRO A 46 -18.89 23.20 9.19
N PHE A 47 -20.17 23.40 8.86
CA PHE A 47 -20.96 22.40 8.13
C PHE A 47 -20.40 22.19 6.71
N PHE A 48 -20.14 23.26 5.95
CA PHE A 48 -19.56 23.14 4.61
C PHE A 48 -18.14 22.60 4.62
N GLU A 49 -17.32 23.01 5.59
CA GLU A 49 -15.96 22.48 5.76
C GLU A 49 -15.99 20.97 6.05
N ASN A 50 -16.80 20.54 7.02
CA ASN A 50 -16.95 19.13 7.37
C ASN A 50 -17.51 18.30 6.21
N LEU A 51 -18.51 18.82 5.49
CA LEU A 51 -19.06 18.16 4.30
C LEU A 51 -17.99 17.99 3.23
N ASN A 52 -17.21 19.04 2.96
CA ASN A 52 -16.20 18.99 1.93
C ASN A 52 -15.06 18.03 2.29
N THR A 53 -14.57 18.05 3.53
CA THR A 53 -13.59 17.07 4.02
C THR A 53 -14.14 15.65 3.94
N SER A 54 -15.38 15.43 4.40
CA SER A 54 -16.02 14.11 4.36
C SER A 54 -16.19 13.59 2.93
N LEU A 55 -16.58 14.47 2.00
CA LEU A 55 -16.74 14.14 0.58
C LEU A 55 -15.39 13.80 -0.05
N ALA A 56 -14.37 14.65 0.16
CA ALA A 56 -13.02 14.41 -0.33
C ALA A 56 -12.46 13.08 0.18
N SER A 57 -12.56 12.82 1.50
CA SER A 57 -12.15 11.55 2.10
C SER A 57 -12.92 10.36 1.53
N SER A 58 -14.23 10.49 1.30
CA SER A 58 -15.06 9.44 0.73
C SER A 58 -14.69 9.13 -0.72
N ILE A 59 -14.45 10.15 -1.54
CA ILE A 59 -13.99 10.00 -2.93
C ILE A 59 -12.63 9.31 -2.96
N THR A 60 -11.67 9.76 -2.15
CA THR A 60 -10.34 9.15 -2.07
C THR A 60 -10.40 7.70 -1.61
N ALA A 61 -11.18 7.40 -0.57
CA ALA A 61 -11.37 6.02 -0.11
C ALA A 61 -12.02 5.13 -1.18
N ASN A 62 -13.01 5.65 -1.90
CA ASN A 62 -13.65 4.92 -2.99
C ASN A 62 -12.69 4.66 -4.15
N ASN A 63 -11.89 5.66 -4.55
CA ASN A 63 -10.89 5.52 -5.60
C ASN A 63 -9.85 4.45 -5.25
N LYS A 64 -9.31 4.48 -4.02
CA LYS A 64 -8.37 3.44 -3.54
C LYS A 64 -8.98 2.04 -3.62
N ARG A 65 -10.23 1.88 -3.20
CA ARG A 65 -10.95 0.59 -3.32
C ARG A 65 -11.11 0.17 -4.77
N SER A 66 -11.49 1.08 -5.66
CA SER A 66 -11.61 0.81 -7.10
C SER A 66 -10.26 0.41 -7.72
N GLU A 67 -9.16 1.05 -7.32
CA GLU A 67 -7.82 0.71 -7.80
C GLU A 67 -7.38 -0.69 -7.34
N LEU A 68 -7.62 -1.04 -6.07
CA LEU A 68 -7.32 -2.37 -5.54
C LEU A 68 -8.18 -3.46 -6.20
N LEU A 69 -9.47 -3.18 -6.45
CA LEU A 69 -10.34 -4.08 -7.20
C LEU A 69 -9.85 -4.26 -8.64
N TRP A 70 -9.42 -3.18 -9.29
CA TRP A 70 -8.84 -3.25 -10.63
C TRP A 70 -7.54 -4.06 -10.66
N TRP A 71 -6.66 -3.85 -9.68
CA TRP A 71 -5.43 -4.64 -9.54
C TRP A 71 -5.74 -6.13 -9.36
N LYS A 72 -6.67 -6.48 -8.45
CA LYS A 72 -7.13 -7.86 -8.28
C LYS A 72 -7.71 -8.44 -9.57
N GLN A 73 -8.55 -7.69 -10.29
CA GLN A 73 -9.25 -8.21 -11.47
C GLN A 73 -8.35 -8.34 -12.69
N SER A 74 -7.43 -7.38 -12.87
CA SER A 74 -6.51 -7.37 -14.02
C SER A 74 -5.36 -8.37 -13.87
N LEU A 75 -5.00 -8.74 -12.63
CA LEU A 75 -3.91 -9.67 -12.33
C LEU A 75 -2.62 -9.31 -13.08
N TYR A 76 -2.32 -8.01 -13.08
CA TYR A 76 -1.22 -7.41 -13.81
C TYR A 76 -0.23 -6.76 -12.85
N SER A 77 1.05 -7.08 -13.06
CA SER A 77 2.17 -6.46 -12.38
C SER A 77 2.56 -5.17 -13.09
N ARG A 78 2.47 -4.06 -12.37
CA ARG A 78 2.92 -2.75 -12.88
C ARG A 78 4.44 -2.65 -12.88
N SER A 79 5.10 -3.20 -11.86
CA SER A 79 6.56 -3.21 -11.77
C SER A 79 7.22 -4.09 -12.84
N LEU A 80 6.60 -5.19 -13.25
CA LEU A 80 7.15 -6.12 -14.24
C LEU A 80 6.52 -6.01 -15.64
N ASN A 81 5.49 -5.18 -15.80
CA ASN A 81 4.74 -5.01 -17.05
C ASN A 81 4.26 -6.35 -17.66
N THR A 82 3.76 -7.26 -16.83
CA THR A 82 3.28 -8.58 -17.26
C THR A 82 2.14 -9.08 -16.39
N SER A 83 1.39 -10.09 -16.85
CA SER A 83 0.39 -10.75 -16.03
C SER A 83 1.05 -11.64 -14.97
N TYR A 84 0.56 -11.60 -13.73
CA TYR A 84 1.01 -12.53 -12.70
C TYR A 84 0.79 -14.00 -13.09
N ARG A 85 -0.19 -14.28 -13.95
CA ARG A 85 -0.47 -15.63 -14.48
C ARG A 85 0.67 -16.21 -15.33
N SER A 86 1.55 -15.35 -15.84
CA SER A 86 2.71 -15.75 -16.63
C SER A 86 3.97 -15.98 -15.80
N LEU A 87 3.95 -15.61 -14.52
CA LEU A 87 5.06 -15.80 -13.59
C LEU A 87 4.95 -17.17 -12.93
N ASP A 88 6.08 -17.73 -12.50
CA ASP A 88 6.03 -18.86 -11.57
C ASP A 88 5.53 -18.40 -10.18
N PRO A 89 5.10 -19.33 -9.32
CA PRO A 89 4.42 -18.98 -8.08
C PRO A 89 5.22 -18.06 -7.15
N LEU A 90 6.54 -18.27 -7.03
CA LEU A 90 7.37 -17.46 -6.15
C LEU A 90 7.53 -16.04 -6.71
N ASN A 91 7.80 -15.93 -8.01
CA ASN A 91 7.87 -14.62 -8.67
C ASN A 91 6.54 -13.86 -8.59
N ALA A 92 5.40 -14.52 -8.76
CA ALA A 92 4.09 -13.90 -8.60
C ALA A 92 3.86 -13.40 -7.17
N ALA A 93 4.15 -14.23 -6.15
CA ALA A 93 3.97 -13.87 -4.74
C ALA A 93 4.78 -12.62 -4.35
N VAL A 94 6.05 -12.58 -4.75
CA VAL A 94 6.95 -11.46 -4.44
C VAL A 94 6.56 -10.22 -5.24
N ALA A 95 6.27 -10.36 -6.53
CA ALA A 95 5.83 -9.22 -7.37
C ALA A 95 4.54 -8.60 -6.84
N MET A 96 3.54 -9.42 -6.46
CA MET A 96 2.29 -8.93 -5.88
C MET A 96 2.52 -8.16 -4.58
N ALA A 97 3.40 -8.64 -3.70
CA ALA A 97 3.73 -7.94 -2.45
C ALA A 97 4.39 -6.57 -2.72
N LEU A 98 5.32 -6.51 -3.67
CA LEU A 98 5.97 -5.26 -4.10
C LEU A 98 4.96 -4.28 -4.72
N ASP A 99 4.17 -4.74 -5.70
CA ASP A 99 3.18 -3.92 -6.39
C ASP A 99 2.09 -3.40 -5.43
N LEU A 100 1.65 -4.22 -4.47
CA LEU A 100 0.65 -3.83 -3.49
C LEU A 100 1.18 -2.77 -2.51
N THR A 101 2.47 -2.85 -2.12
CA THR A 101 3.14 -1.85 -1.27
C THR A 101 3.11 -0.46 -1.89
N GLU A 102 3.19 -0.37 -3.22
CA GLU A 102 3.09 0.92 -3.94
C GLU A 102 1.66 1.47 -3.98
N GLN A 103 0.64 0.61 -3.91
CA GLN A 103 -0.78 0.99 -4.03
C GLN A 103 -1.44 1.32 -2.70
N VAL A 104 -0.92 0.80 -1.58
CA VAL A 104 -1.53 0.99 -0.26
C VAL A 104 -0.73 1.92 0.64
N GLU A 105 -1.43 2.59 1.55
CA GLU A 105 -0.77 3.34 2.62
C GLU A 105 -0.06 2.41 3.58
N ALA A 106 0.95 2.93 4.28
CA ALA A 106 1.79 2.14 5.16
C ALA A 106 1.00 1.56 6.37
N ILE A 107 -0.04 2.28 6.81
CA ILE A 107 -1.08 1.77 7.72
C ILE A 107 -2.30 1.42 6.89
N TYR A 108 -2.79 0.20 7.01
CA TYR A 108 -3.86 -0.33 6.18
C TYR A 108 -4.71 -1.34 6.97
N PRO A 109 -5.95 -1.63 6.53
CA PRO A 109 -6.81 -2.61 7.20
C PRO A 109 -6.42 -4.05 6.86
N GLU A 110 -6.55 -4.97 7.81
CA GLU A 110 -6.23 -6.40 7.67
C GLU A 110 -6.89 -7.06 6.45
N SER A 111 -8.03 -6.56 5.98
CA SER A 111 -8.67 -7.03 4.75
C SER A 111 -7.76 -7.00 3.51
N VAL A 112 -6.72 -6.15 3.50
CA VAL A 112 -5.72 -6.10 2.41
C VAL A 112 -4.83 -7.35 2.41
N ASP A 113 -4.54 -7.93 3.58
CA ASP A 113 -3.78 -9.19 3.66
C ASP A 113 -4.59 -10.33 3.01
N TYR A 114 -5.89 -10.40 3.30
CA TYR A 114 -6.80 -11.35 2.67
C TYR A 114 -6.99 -11.08 1.18
N LEU A 115 -7.01 -9.81 0.76
CA LEU A 115 -7.01 -9.44 -0.65
C LEU A 115 -5.79 -10.04 -1.36
N LEU A 116 -4.58 -9.87 -0.81
CA LEU A 116 -3.35 -10.42 -1.37
C LEU A 116 -3.39 -11.95 -1.46
N ARG A 117 -3.83 -12.63 -0.39
CA ARG A 117 -3.97 -14.10 -0.36
C ARG A 117 -4.91 -14.59 -1.46
N GLU A 118 -6.09 -14.00 -1.56
CA GLU A 118 -7.09 -14.40 -2.56
C GLU A 118 -6.63 -14.07 -3.98
N THR A 119 -5.98 -12.92 -4.22
CA THR A 119 -5.41 -12.58 -5.52
C THR A 119 -4.36 -13.61 -5.96
N LEU A 120 -3.50 -14.06 -5.04
CA LEU A 120 -2.49 -15.08 -5.36
C LEU A 120 -3.14 -16.44 -5.66
N LYS A 121 -4.18 -16.79 -4.89
CA LYS A 121 -4.98 -17.99 -5.13
C LYS A 121 -5.70 -17.95 -6.48
N ASP A 122 -6.20 -16.80 -6.91
CA ASP A 122 -6.82 -16.62 -8.23
C ASP A 122 -5.82 -16.86 -9.40
N VAL A 123 -4.51 -16.71 -9.13
CA VAL A 123 -3.43 -16.89 -10.12
C VAL A 123 -2.86 -18.31 -10.10
N HIS A 124 -2.61 -18.88 -8.92
CA HIS A 124 -1.88 -20.15 -8.76
C HIS A 124 -2.63 -21.26 -8.01
N SER A 125 -3.91 -21.05 -7.70
CA SER A 125 -4.82 -22.03 -7.09
C SER A 125 -4.18 -22.75 -5.90
N GLU A 126 -4.13 -24.09 -5.93
CA GLU A 126 -3.61 -24.93 -4.85
C GLU A 126 -2.15 -24.65 -4.48
N LYS A 127 -1.34 -24.15 -5.42
CA LYS A 127 0.07 -23.82 -5.13
C LYS A 127 0.20 -22.65 -4.14
N ALA A 128 -0.81 -21.78 -4.05
CA ALA A 128 -0.82 -20.68 -3.09
C ALA A 128 -0.87 -21.18 -1.63
N GLU A 129 -1.47 -22.34 -1.40
CA GLU A 129 -1.63 -22.97 -0.07
C GLU A 129 -0.59 -24.06 0.19
N SER A 130 0.40 -24.21 -0.71
CA SER A 130 1.49 -25.17 -0.50
C SER A 130 2.40 -24.72 0.64
N GLU A 131 2.45 -25.50 1.73
CA GLU A 131 3.39 -25.28 2.82
C GLU A 131 4.78 -25.81 2.46
N ARG A 132 5.79 -24.96 2.63
CA ARG A 132 7.21 -25.34 2.54
C ARG A 132 7.98 -24.71 3.70
N LEU A 133 9.20 -25.20 3.94
CA LEU A 133 10.07 -24.57 4.92
C LEU A 133 10.41 -23.16 4.46
N LEU A 134 10.45 -22.22 5.40
CA LEU A 134 10.84 -20.84 5.10
C LEU A 134 12.24 -20.79 4.48
N THR A 135 13.16 -21.63 4.94
CA THR A 135 14.51 -21.73 4.38
C THR A 135 14.50 -22.05 2.89
N ASP A 136 13.58 -22.91 2.44
CA ASP A 136 13.50 -23.33 1.04
C ASP A 136 13.02 -22.18 0.15
N TRP A 137 12.04 -21.40 0.63
CA TRP A 137 11.58 -20.19 -0.06
C TRP A 137 12.70 -19.15 -0.23
N LEU A 138 13.56 -19.02 0.78
CA LEU A 138 14.65 -18.06 0.77
C LEU A 138 15.76 -18.48 -0.19
N THR A 139 16.13 -19.77 -0.20
CA THR A 139 17.12 -20.30 -1.15
C THR A 139 16.64 -20.17 -2.59
N ASP A 140 15.33 -20.39 -2.82
CA ASP A 140 14.70 -20.19 -4.12
C ASP A 140 14.67 -18.70 -4.55
N GLY A 141 14.98 -17.77 -3.64
CA GLY A 141 15.08 -16.34 -3.91
C GLY A 141 16.11 -15.99 -4.99
N SER A 142 17.14 -16.82 -5.17
CA SER A 142 18.12 -16.69 -6.27
C SER A 142 17.52 -16.89 -7.66
N ASN A 143 16.36 -17.56 -7.76
CA ASN A 143 15.63 -17.81 -9.00
C ASN A 143 14.59 -16.71 -9.31
N LEU A 144 14.51 -15.66 -8.49
CA LEU A 144 13.58 -14.55 -8.73
C LEU A 144 13.93 -13.80 -10.03
N HIS A 145 12.94 -13.19 -10.67
CA HIS A 145 13.10 -12.33 -11.82
C HIS A 145 14.07 -11.19 -11.51
N ASN A 146 14.96 -10.83 -12.44
CA ASN A 146 16.02 -9.85 -12.21
C ASN A 146 15.52 -8.50 -11.67
N ASP A 147 14.36 -8.03 -12.14
CA ASP A 147 13.77 -6.78 -11.66
C ASP A 147 13.24 -6.91 -10.22
N ILE A 148 12.74 -8.09 -9.82
CA ILE A 148 12.36 -8.37 -8.44
C ILE A 148 13.61 -8.41 -7.56
N GLN A 149 14.67 -9.10 -8.00
CA GLN A 149 15.94 -9.14 -7.25
C GLN A 149 16.49 -7.72 -7.02
N ARG A 150 16.46 -6.88 -8.06
CA ARG A 150 16.87 -5.47 -7.96
C ARG A 150 15.96 -4.65 -7.05
N ALA A 151 14.67 -4.95 -6.99
CA ALA A 151 13.75 -4.28 -6.08
C ALA A 151 14.04 -4.68 -4.62
N LEU A 152 14.27 -5.97 -4.36
CA LEU A 152 14.54 -6.50 -3.02
C LEU A 152 15.91 -6.09 -2.48
N SER A 153 16.94 -5.98 -3.32
CA SER A 153 18.31 -5.65 -2.88
C SER A 153 18.42 -4.29 -2.19
N LYS A 154 17.46 -3.38 -2.42
CA LYS A 154 17.35 -2.09 -1.73
C LYS A 154 17.13 -2.23 -0.21
N TYR A 155 16.64 -3.37 0.24
CA TYR A 155 16.34 -3.65 1.64
C TYR A 155 17.43 -4.47 2.33
N ALA A 156 18.51 -4.82 1.62
CA ALA A 156 19.66 -5.51 2.17
C ALA A 156 20.28 -4.68 3.31
N ALA A 157 20.65 -5.35 4.40
CA ALA A 157 21.21 -4.72 5.58
C ALA A 157 22.47 -5.47 6.04
N GLY A 158 23.58 -4.73 6.13
CA GLY A 158 24.85 -5.24 6.65
C GLY A 158 24.89 -5.36 8.18
N GLY A 159 25.99 -5.90 8.69
CA GLY A 159 26.28 -6.02 10.12
C GLY A 159 25.82 -7.34 10.75
N ASN A 160 26.19 -7.53 12.02
CA ASN A 160 26.00 -8.78 12.79
C ASN A 160 24.81 -8.72 13.77
N ALA A 161 24.01 -7.64 13.74
CA ALA A 161 22.82 -7.53 14.57
C ALA A 161 21.66 -8.35 14.00
N ARG A 162 20.62 -8.59 14.81
CA ARG A 162 19.37 -9.17 14.30
C ARG A 162 18.74 -8.27 13.24
N LYS A 163 18.19 -8.89 12.20
CA LYS A 163 17.62 -8.23 11.03
C LYS A 163 16.15 -8.62 10.87
N PRO A 164 15.30 -7.69 10.41
CA PRO A 164 13.98 -8.07 9.90
C PRO A 164 14.16 -9.11 8.79
N LEU A 165 13.24 -10.06 8.70
CA LEU A 165 13.33 -11.12 7.69
C LEU A 165 13.33 -10.56 6.25
N LEU A 166 12.86 -9.32 6.01
CA LEU A 166 12.89 -8.69 4.68
C LEU A 166 14.34 -8.41 4.28
N SER A 167 15.10 -7.85 5.23
CA SER A 167 16.52 -7.59 5.04
C SER A 167 17.33 -8.87 4.97
N ALA A 168 16.99 -9.88 5.77
CA ALA A 168 17.63 -11.19 5.68
C ALA A 168 17.40 -11.83 4.30
N TRP A 169 16.17 -11.80 3.77
CA TRP A 169 15.89 -12.32 2.44
C TRP A 169 16.58 -11.50 1.34
N ALA A 170 16.56 -10.17 1.44
CA ALA A 170 17.29 -9.31 0.50
C ALA A 170 18.81 -9.61 0.49
N ASN A 171 19.40 -9.90 1.64
CA ASN A 171 20.79 -10.34 1.74
C ASN A 171 21.01 -11.67 1.01
N VAL A 172 20.14 -12.67 1.21
CA VAL A 172 20.22 -13.98 0.53
C VAL A 172 20.09 -13.83 -0.99
N VAL A 173 19.17 -12.98 -1.46
CA VAL A 173 19.00 -12.70 -2.89
C VAL A 173 20.26 -12.04 -3.46
N GLN A 174 20.95 -11.21 -2.69
CA GLN A 174 22.17 -10.52 -3.12
C GLN A 174 23.43 -11.40 -3.06
N SER A 175 23.58 -12.22 -2.01
CA SER A 175 24.78 -13.04 -1.79
C SER A 175 24.70 -14.41 -2.45
N GLY A 176 23.49 -14.92 -2.73
CA GLY A 176 23.26 -16.30 -3.14
C GLY A 176 23.45 -17.34 -2.04
N GLU A 177 23.82 -16.91 -0.82
CA GLU A 177 24.08 -17.79 0.32
C GLU A 177 23.04 -17.55 1.42
N ALA A 178 22.35 -18.63 1.82
CA ALA A 178 21.48 -18.65 2.99
C ALA A 178 22.31 -18.78 4.28
N THR A 179 23.15 -17.80 4.60
CA THR A 179 23.85 -17.79 5.89
C THR A 179 22.86 -17.63 7.05
N GLU A 180 23.13 -18.28 8.18
CA GLU A 180 22.25 -18.58 9.32
C GLU A 180 21.04 -17.66 9.54
N LEU A 181 19.97 -17.88 8.76
CA LEU A 181 18.68 -17.19 8.90
C LEU A 181 18.17 -17.15 10.33
N TYR A 182 18.35 -18.27 11.05
CA TYR A 182 18.01 -18.40 12.46
C TYR A 182 18.74 -17.36 13.32
N THR A 183 20.03 -17.15 13.08
CA THR A 183 20.87 -16.21 13.83
C THR A 183 20.47 -14.76 13.52
N GLU A 184 20.12 -14.46 12.27
CA GLU A 184 19.70 -13.10 11.88
C GLU A 184 18.27 -12.76 12.33
N THR A 185 17.32 -13.69 12.19
CA THR A 185 15.88 -13.41 12.35
C THR A 185 15.28 -14.00 13.62
N GLY A 186 15.92 -15.02 14.21
CA GLY A 186 15.39 -15.80 15.32
C GLY A 186 14.29 -16.80 14.92
N ILE A 187 14.02 -16.98 13.63
CA ILE A 187 12.98 -17.89 13.15
C ILE A 187 13.53 -19.31 13.05
N ASP A 188 12.79 -20.26 13.64
CA ASP A 188 13.15 -21.67 13.63
C ASP A 188 13.33 -22.21 12.21
N LYS A 189 14.34 -23.06 12.01
CA LYS A 189 14.61 -23.71 10.71
C LYS A 189 13.49 -24.64 10.26
N THR A 190 12.66 -25.13 11.19
CA THR A 190 11.48 -25.95 10.90
C THR A 190 10.22 -25.13 10.64
N ALA A 191 10.30 -23.79 10.69
CA ALA A 191 9.16 -22.94 10.41
C ALA A 191 8.66 -23.16 8.98
N LYS A 192 7.37 -23.46 8.86
CA LYS A 192 6.68 -23.63 7.58
C LYS A 192 5.82 -22.43 7.29
N LEU A 193 5.69 -22.12 6.00
CA LEU A 193 4.83 -21.05 5.54
C LEU A 193 4.22 -21.43 4.19
N THR A 194 2.94 -21.12 4.01
CA THR A 194 2.31 -21.18 2.70
C THR A 194 2.86 -20.09 1.80
N LEU A 195 2.76 -20.26 0.48
CA LEU A 195 3.16 -19.21 -0.46
C LEU A 195 2.33 -17.92 -0.27
N SER A 196 1.02 -18.05 0.01
CA SER A 196 0.15 -16.91 0.36
C SER A 196 0.57 -16.25 1.68
N GLY A 197 1.00 -17.04 2.66
CA GLY A 197 1.61 -16.56 3.90
C GLY A 197 2.92 -15.82 3.66
N LEU A 198 3.77 -16.30 2.76
CA LEU A 198 5.03 -15.66 2.38
C LEU A 198 4.79 -14.29 1.73
N ALA A 199 3.82 -14.20 0.83
CA ALA A 199 3.46 -12.94 0.17
C ALA A 199 3.01 -11.87 1.20
N VAL A 200 2.10 -12.24 2.10
CA VAL A 200 1.63 -11.34 3.17
C VAL A 200 2.76 -10.97 4.11
N TRP A 201 3.59 -11.94 4.50
CA TRP A 201 4.70 -11.70 5.39
C TRP A 201 5.72 -10.72 4.77
N LEU A 202 6.05 -10.89 3.49
CA LEU A 202 6.92 -9.97 2.76
C LEU A 202 6.30 -8.57 2.67
N PHE A 203 5.00 -8.50 2.34
CA PHE A 203 4.25 -7.26 2.30
C PHE A 203 4.29 -6.53 3.64
N HIS A 204 4.13 -7.22 4.78
CA HIS A 204 4.31 -6.63 6.12
C HIS A 204 5.69 -6.03 6.31
N GLY A 205 6.75 -6.75 5.88
CA GLY A 205 8.12 -6.24 5.95
C GLY A 205 8.31 -4.96 5.14
N LEU A 206 7.75 -4.91 3.92
CA LEU A 206 7.81 -3.74 3.04
C LEU A 206 7.06 -2.55 3.64
N GLN A 207 5.88 -2.79 4.22
CA GLN A 207 5.07 -1.76 4.87
C GLN A 207 5.72 -1.23 6.16
N ALA A 208 6.35 -2.11 6.95
CA ALA A 208 7.13 -1.71 8.11
C ALA A 208 8.34 -0.84 7.72
N HIS A 209 9.03 -1.18 6.63
CA HIS A 209 10.13 -0.36 6.10
C HIS A 209 9.62 1.01 5.62
N LYS A 210 8.47 1.04 4.91
CA LYS A 210 7.81 2.27 4.48
C LYS A 210 7.48 3.18 5.68
N LEU A 211 6.95 2.62 6.77
CA LEU A 211 6.69 3.36 8.01
C LEU A 211 7.98 3.90 8.65
N ALA A 212 9.04 3.09 8.69
CA ALA A 212 10.30 3.49 9.33
C ALA A 212 11.06 4.59 8.57
N THR A 213 10.81 4.72 7.26
CA THR A 213 11.53 5.66 6.37
C THR A 213 10.72 6.91 6.01
N THR A 214 9.39 6.85 6.11
CA THR A 214 8.52 8.02 5.87
C THR A 214 8.53 8.90 7.13
N LYS A 215 9.34 9.97 7.13
CA LYS A 215 9.32 11.05 8.14
C LYS A 215 8.45 12.20 7.69
#